data_AF-A0A4E0R3R8-F1
#
_entry.id   AF-A0A4E0R3R8-F1
#
_cell.length_a   1.000
_cell.length_b   1.000
_cell.length_c   1.000
_cell.angle_alpha   90.00
_cell.angle_beta   90.00
_cell.angle_gamma   90.00
#
_symmetry.space_group_name_H-M   'P 1'
#
loop_
_entity.id
_entity.type
_entity.pdbx_description
1 polymer ?
#
loop_
_entity_poly.entity_id
_entity_poly.type
_entity_poly.pdbx_seq_one_letter_code
_entity_poly.pdbx_strand_id
1 'polypeptide(L)'
;MYSQKAAKLWGLREMLCVHDLFDDLRDGRVLLRLLELLSSKFLVEPHQSHMRILQLENVSKALRFLCAQGAHIENLGAQDIVDGNPRLTLGLIWTIILHFQVSDIRLENRLIFLRETPANFVIRRKEK
;
A
#
# COMPACT_ATOMS: atom_id res chain seq x y z
N MET A 1 -7.97 -15.50 24.97
CA MET A 1 -7.58 -14.08 24.74
C MET A 1 -7.00 -13.80 23.35
N TYR A 2 -6.41 -14.77 22.63
CA TYR A 2 -5.92 -14.55 21.24
C TYR A 2 -7.01 -14.60 20.15
N SER A 3 -8.16 -15.25 20.42
CA SER A 3 -9.21 -15.48 19.42
C SER A 3 -10.11 -14.26 19.12
N GLN A 4 -10.33 -13.34 20.07
CA GLN A 4 -11.17 -12.15 19.84
C GLN A 4 -10.42 -11.05 19.07
N LYS A 5 -9.12 -10.87 19.29
CA LYS A 5 -8.28 -9.97 18.48
C LYS A 5 -8.13 -10.48 17.05
N ALA A 6 -7.96 -11.79 16.88
CA ALA A 6 -7.97 -12.42 15.56
C ALA A 6 -9.35 -12.30 14.89
N ALA A 7 -10.46 -12.58 15.58
CA ALA A 7 -11.79 -12.42 14.99
C ALA A 7 -12.08 -10.97 14.53
N LYS A 8 -11.53 -9.96 15.21
CA LYS A 8 -11.58 -8.55 14.77
C LYS A 8 -10.63 -8.24 13.59
N LEU A 9 -9.48 -8.93 13.52
CA LEU A 9 -8.53 -8.87 12.39
C LEU A 9 -9.02 -9.59 11.12
N TRP A 10 -9.88 -10.59 11.25
CA TRP A 10 -10.35 -11.43 10.13
C TRP A 10 -11.83 -11.23 9.76
N GLY A 11 -12.68 -10.71 10.66
CA GLY A 11 -14.15 -10.70 10.50
C GLY A 11 -14.78 -9.46 9.88
N LEU A 12 -14.00 -8.40 9.60
CA LEU A 12 -14.50 -7.14 9.03
C LEU A 12 -13.50 -6.61 8.00
N ARG A 13 -13.02 -7.46 7.10
CA ARG A 13 -12.42 -6.96 5.85
C ARG A 13 -13.59 -6.35 5.07
N GLU A 14 -13.88 -5.07 5.33
CA GLU A 14 -14.75 -4.26 4.47
C GLU A 14 -14.30 -4.57 3.05
N MET A 15 -15.20 -5.13 2.25
CA MET A 15 -14.93 -5.27 0.84
C MET A 15 -14.71 -3.86 0.33
N LEU A 16 -13.46 -3.54 -0.01
CA LEU A 16 -13.10 -2.29 -0.66
C LEU A 16 -13.80 -2.27 -2.01
N CYS A 17 -15.03 -1.75 -2.01
CA CYS A 17 -15.86 -1.66 -3.19
C CYS A 17 -15.82 -0.21 -3.66
N VAL A 18 -14.92 0.05 -4.59
CA VAL A 18 -14.80 1.36 -5.24
C VAL A 18 -15.81 1.38 -6.39
N HIS A 19 -16.81 2.24 -6.27
CA HIS A 19 -17.83 2.49 -7.28
C HIS A 19 -17.42 3.69 -8.15
N ASP A 20 -16.99 4.77 -7.50
CA ASP A 20 -16.41 5.94 -8.16
C ASP A 20 -15.05 6.24 -7.53
N LEU A 21 -13.99 6.01 -8.30
CA LEU A 21 -12.62 6.24 -7.90
C LEU A 21 -12.40 7.65 -7.35
N PHE A 22 -13.00 8.66 -7.97
CA PHE A 22 -12.73 10.06 -7.65
C PHE A 22 -13.44 10.53 -6.38
N ASP A 23 -14.52 9.86 -5.99
CA ASP A 23 -15.26 10.17 -4.75
C ASP A 23 -14.81 9.26 -3.59
N ASP A 24 -14.69 7.96 -3.85
CA ASP A 24 -14.38 6.95 -2.82
C ASP A 24 -12.95 7.05 -2.26
N LEU A 25 -12.02 7.71 -2.98
CA LEU A 25 -10.66 7.94 -2.49
C LEU A 25 -10.52 9.20 -1.64
N ARG A 26 -11.50 10.10 -1.66
CA ARG A 26 -11.38 11.44 -1.06
C ARG A 26 -11.24 11.41 0.45
N ASP A 27 -11.84 10.41 1.11
CA ASP A 27 -11.78 10.27 2.56
C ASP A 27 -10.48 9.63 3.07
N GLY A 28 -9.64 9.14 2.14
CA GLY A 28 -8.35 8.51 2.39
C GLY A 28 -8.41 7.10 2.99
N ARG A 29 -9.60 6.55 3.27
CA ARG A 29 -9.75 5.23 3.91
C ARG A 29 -9.37 4.11 2.96
N VAL A 30 -9.92 4.16 1.76
CA VAL A 30 -9.63 3.20 0.68
C VAL A 30 -8.14 3.21 0.36
N LEU A 31 -7.51 4.40 0.31
CA LEU A 31 -6.06 4.54 0.12
C LEU A 31 -5.26 3.82 1.21
N LEU A 32 -5.54 4.12 2.48
CA LEU A 32 -4.81 3.51 3.60
C LEU A 32 -4.94 1.99 3.61
N ARG A 33 -6.14 1.47 3.35
CA ARG A 33 -6.39 0.02 3.27
C ARG A 33 -5.72 -0.64 2.07
N LEU A 34 -5.74 0.01 0.91
CA LEU A 34 -5.02 -0.46 -0.27
C LEU A 34 -3.52 -0.58 0.02
N LEU A 35 -2.92 0.43 0.64
CA LEU A 35 -1.50 0.44 0.99
C LEU A 35 -1.15 -0.63 2.03
N GLU A 36 -2.02 -0.86 3.02
CA GLU A 36 -1.88 -1.95 3.99
C GLU A 36 -1.84 -3.32 3.31
N LEU A 37 -2.76 -3.55 2.36
CA LEU A 37 -2.82 -4.80 1.59
C LEU A 37 -1.60 -4.99 0.70
N LEU A 38 -1.22 -3.97 -0.07
CA LEU A 38 -0.10 -4.06 -1.01
C LEU A 38 1.26 -4.20 -0.31
N SER A 39 1.44 -3.52 0.83
CA SER A 39 2.70 -3.57 1.57
C SER A 39 2.79 -4.72 2.57
N SER A 40 1.68 -5.41 2.85
CA SER A 40 1.57 -6.37 3.95
C SER A 40 2.00 -5.80 5.31
N LYS A 41 1.89 -4.47 5.50
CA LYS A 41 2.21 -3.76 6.74
C LYS A 41 0.96 -3.17 7.35
N PHE A 42 0.83 -3.31 8.66
CA PHE A 42 -0.26 -2.70 9.39
C PHE A 42 -0.10 -1.18 9.42
N LEU A 43 -1.12 -0.47 8.93
CA LEU A 43 -1.23 0.99 9.03
C LEU A 43 -2.17 1.37 10.17
N VAL A 44 -2.01 2.59 10.68
CA VAL A 44 -2.91 3.14 11.70
C VAL A 44 -4.34 3.19 11.14
N GLU A 45 -5.30 2.80 11.98
CA GLU A 45 -6.71 2.80 11.60
C GLU A 45 -7.17 4.20 11.16
N PRO A 46 -7.85 4.32 10.00
CA PRO A 46 -8.25 5.61 9.49
C PRO A 46 -9.32 6.26 10.36
N HIS A 47 -9.38 7.59 10.35
CA HIS A 47 -10.48 8.31 10.99
C HIS A 47 -11.81 8.04 10.27
N GLN A 48 -12.83 7.69 11.05
CA GLN A 48 -14.17 7.36 10.55
C GLN A 48 -15.11 8.58 10.37
N SER A 49 -14.57 9.80 10.30
CA SER A 49 -15.36 11.03 10.14
C SER A 49 -15.44 11.50 8.68
N HIS A 50 -16.49 12.27 8.38
CA HIS A 50 -16.66 13.00 7.11
C HIS A 50 -16.11 14.43 7.17
N MET A 51 -15.53 14.86 8.29
CA MET A 51 -14.91 16.17 8.41
C MET A 51 -13.67 16.27 7.53
N ARG A 52 -13.62 17.31 6.69
CA ARG A 52 -12.51 17.57 5.73
C ARG A 52 -11.12 17.49 6.36
N ILE A 53 -10.96 18.01 7.58
CA ILE A 53 -9.67 17.97 8.30
C ILE A 53 -9.21 16.52 8.54
N LEU A 54 -10.13 15.62 8.93
CA LEU A 54 -9.81 14.21 9.18
C LEU A 54 -9.59 13.43 7.89
N GLN A 55 -10.27 13.80 6.79
CA GLN A 55 -10.01 13.26 5.46
C GLN A 55 -8.60 13.67 4.99
N LEU A 56 -8.23 14.94 5.15
CA LEU A 56 -6.88 15.44 4.85
C LEU A 56 -5.81 14.70 5.66
N GLU A 57 -6.06 14.44 6.95
CA GLU A 57 -5.15 13.64 7.77
C GLU A 57 -5.01 12.20 7.27
N ASN A 58 -6.11 11.53 6.93
CA ASN A 58 -6.08 10.17 6.38
C ASN A 58 -5.26 10.11 5.08
N VAL A 59 -5.54 11.01 4.13
CA VAL A 59 -4.80 11.08 2.86
C VAL A 59 -3.33 11.43 3.11
N SER A 60 -3.05 12.40 3.99
CA SER A 60 -1.67 12.79 4.34
C SER A 60 -0.88 11.61 4.91
N LYS A 61 -1.51 10.78 5.75
CA LYS A 61 -0.89 9.55 6.27
C LYS A 61 -0.56 8.58 5.13
N ALA A 62 -1.47 8.38 4.18
CA ALA A 62 -1.24 7.52 3.02
C ALA A 62 -0.07 8.01 2.16
N LEU A 63 -0.03 9.31 1.84
CA LEU A 63 1.06 9.92 1.06
C LEU A 63 2.41 9.81 1.79
N ARG A 64 2.43 10.11 3.09
CA ARG A 64 3.65 9.95 3.92
C ARG A 64 4.15 8.51 3.96
N PHE A 65 3.23 7.54 4.05
CA PHE A 65 3.59 6.13 4.00
C PHE A 65 4.27 5.76 2.68
N LEU A 66 3.69 6.19 1.55
CA LEU A 66 4.26 5.97 0.23
C LEU A 66 5.66 6.60 0.09
N CYS A 67 5.83 7.85 0.52
CA CYS A 67 7.14 8.50 0.54
C CYS A 67 8.15 7.74 1.42
N ALA A 68 7.73 7.24 2.59
CA ALA A 68 8.57 6.44 3.47
C ALA A 68 8.93 5.07 2.89
N GLN A 69 8.16 4.55 1.94
CA GLN A 69 8.50 3.36 1.15
C GLN A 69 9.39 3.68 -0.06
N GLY A 70 9.68 4.96 -0.31
CA GLY A 70 10.52 5.41 -1.43
C GLY A 70 9.75 5.66 -2.72
N ALA A 71 8.43 5.86 -2.67
CA ALA A 71 7.67 6.37 -3.81
C ALA A 71 7.92 7.87 -4.00
N HIS A 72 8.02 8.32 -5.25
CA HIS A 72 8.22 9.74 -5.59
C HIS A 72 6.87 10.44 -5.79
N ILE A 73 6.49 11.30 -4.84
CA ILE A 73 5.21 12.04 -4.82
C ILE A 73 5.50 13.55 -4.68
N GLU A 74 6.25 14.11 -5.63
CA GLU A 74 6.79 15.47 -5.50
C GLU A 74 5.77 16.58 -5.86
N ASN A 75 4.67 16.24 -6.53
CA ASN A 75 3.69 17.19 -7.07
C ASN A 75 2.23 16.90 -6.66
N LEU A 76 2.02 16.25 -5.51
CA LEU A 76 0.68 15.89 -5.04
C LEU A 76 0.50 16.18 -3.55
N GLY A 77 -0.47 17.02 -3.24
CA GLY A 77 -0.91 17.29 -1.87
C GLY A 77 -2.13 16.46 -1.47
N ALA A 78 -2.35 16.32 -0.17
CA ALA A 78 -3.54 15.63 0.33
C ALA A 78 -4.85 16.33 -0.07
N GLN A 79 -4.83 17.66 -0.16
CA GLN A 79 -5.97 18.47 -0.60
C GLN A 79 -6.44 18.13 -2.00
N ASP A 80 -5.53 17.81 -2.91
CA ASP A 80 -5.86 17.50 -4.30
C ASP A 80 -6.70 16.22 -4.43
N ILE A 81 -6.44 15.26 -3.55
CA ILE A 81 -7.20 14.02 -3.45
C ILE A 81 -8.53 14.25 -2.73
N VAL A 82 -8.54 14.99 -1.61
CA VAL A 82 -9.77 15.31 -0.87
C VAL A 82 -10.73 16.14 -1.71
N ASP A 83 -10.23 16.98 -2.62
CA ASP A 83 -11.03 17.75 -3.57
C ASP A 83 -11.48 16.92 -4.79
N GLY A 84 -11.00 15.68 -4.92
CA GLY A 84 -11.41 14.76 -5.98
C GLY A 84 -10.86 15.13 -7.36
N ASN A 85 -9.68 15.75 -7.44
CA ASN A 85 -9.09 16.15 -8.73
C ASN A 85 -8.77 14.89 -9.58
N PRO A 86 -9.47 14.65 -10.71
CA PRO A 86 -9.35 13.38 -11.42
C PRO A 86 -7.95 13.10 -11.96
N ARG A 87 -7.27 14.13 -12.46
CA ARG A 87 -5.91 14.00 -13.02
C ARG A 87 -4.92 13.58 -11.93
N LEU A 88 -5.00 14.21 -10.77
CA LEU A 88 -4.08 13.98 -9.66
C LEU A 88 -4.39 12.66 -8.94
N THR A 89 -5.67 12.31 -8.78
CA THR A 89 -6.10 11.01 -8.26
C THR A 89 -5.61 9.85 -9.13
N LEU A 90 -5.75 9.95 -10.46
CA LEU A 90 -5.19 8.94 -11.38
C LEU A 90 -3.67 8.87 -11.31
N GLY A 91 -2.99 10.02 -11.21
CA GLY A 91 -1.54 10.08 -11.02
C GLY A 91 -1.08 9.36 -9.75
N LEU A 92 -1.83 9.51 -8.65
CA LEU A 92 -1.56 8.79 -7.41
C LEU A 92 -1.73 7.28 -7.58
N ILE A 93 -2.85 6.82 -8.15
CA ILE A 93 -3.10 5.39 -8.38
C ILE A 93 -2.03 4.78 -9.29
N TRP A 94 -1.66 5.49 -10.35
CA TRP A 94 -0.56 5.09 -11.23
C TRP A 94 0.76 4.93 -10.48
N THR A 95 1.08 5.89 -9.59
CA THR A 95 2.29 5.84 -8.76
C THR A 95 2.28 4.63 -7.83
N ILE A 96 1.14 4.32 -7.22
CA ILE A 96 0.96 3.14 -6.37
C ILE A 96 1.20 1.86 -7.18
N ILE A 97 0.55 1.72 -8.34
CA ILE A 97 0.71 0.54 -9.20
C ILE A 97 2.18 0.33 -9.58
N LEU A 98 2.84 1.37 -10.10
CA LEU A 98 4.24 1.28 -10.49
C LEU A 98 5.17 0.95 -9.33
N HIS A 99 4.96 1.58 -8.17
CA HIS A 99 5.83 1.39 -7.01
C HIS A 99 5.84 -0.06 -6.54
N PHE A 100 4.67 -0.70 -6.43
CA PHE A 100 4.57 -2.08 -5.94
C PHE A 100 4.99 -3.10 -7.00
N GLN A 101 4.64 -2.91 -8.28
CA GLN A 101 5.08 -3.82 -9.35
C GLN A 101 6.61 -3.84 -9.52
N VAL A 102 7.25 -2.67 -9.52
CA VAL A 102 8.72 -2.60 -9.65
C VAL A 102 9.40 -3.13 -8.40
N SER A 103 8.81 -2.93 -7.22
CA SER A 103 9.34 -3.49 -5.97
C SER A 103 9.32 -5.01 -5.96
N ASP A 104 8.25 -5.63 -6.45
CA ASP A 104 8.16 -7.09 -6.58
C ASP A 104 9.24 -7.65 -7.51
N ILE A 105 9.44 -7.04 -8.68
CA ILE A 105 10.51 -7.42 -9.63
C ILE A 105 11.89 -7.29 -8.98
N ARG A 106 12.14 -6.22 -8.22
CA ARG A 106 13.42 -6.01 -7.52
C ARG A 106 13.66 -7.08 -6.45
N LEU A 107 12.61 -7.49 -5.73
CA LEU A 107 12.70 -8.55 -4.72
C LEU A 107 12.94 -9.92 -5.37
N GLU A 108 12.22 -10.26 -6.43
CA GLU A 108 12.41 -11.50 -7.18
C GLU A 108 13.84 -11.62 -7.72
N ASN A 109 14.35 -10.57 -8.36
CA ASN A 109 15.73 -10.52 -8.83
C ASN A 109 16.73 -10.74 -7.68
N ARG A 110 16.55 -10.05 -6.55
CA ARG A 110 17.41 -10.23 -5.36
C ARG A 110 17.38 -11.67 -4.84
N LEU A 111 16.20 -12.29 -4.80
CA LEU A 111 16.04 -13.67 -4.32
C LEU A 111 16.69 -14.67 -5.28
N ILE A 112 16.61 -14.46 -6.59
CA ILE A 112 17.32 -15.26 -7.60
C ILE A 112 18.83 -15.17 -7.36
N PHE A 113 19.39 -13.97 -7.18
CA PHE A 113 20.82 -13.80 -6.88
C PHE A 113 21.25 -14.52 -5.60
N LEU A 114 20.42 -14.53 -4.55
CA LEU A 114 20.72 -15.25 -3.31
C LEU A 114 20.65 -16.78 -3.47
N ARG A 115 19.77 -17.28 -4.34
CA ARG A 115 19.68 -18.72 -4.66
C ARG A 115 20.87 -19.21 -5.50
N GLU A 116 21.43 -18.36 -6.35
CA GLU A 116 22.55 -18.67 -7.25
C GLU A 116 23.94 -18.57 -6.57
N THR A 117 24.01 -18.35 -5.25
CA THR A 117 25.30 -18.25 -4.54
C THR A 117 26.13 -19.54 -4.66
N PRO A 118 27.47 -19.46 -4.77
CA PRO A 118 28.35 -20.61 -4.97
C PRO A 118 28.28 -21.66 -3.84
N ALA A 119 27.72 -21.32 -2.67
CA ALA A 119 27.45 -22.27 -1.58
C ALA A 119 26.38 -23.33 -1.97
N ASN A 120 25.39 -22.98 -2.80
CA ASN A 120 24.37 -23.92 -3.26
C ASN A 120 24.87 -24.88 -4.36
N PHE A 121 25.94 -24.52 -5.08
CA PHE A 121 26.62 -25.42 -6.01
C PHE A 121 27.34 -26.59 -5.30
N VAL A 122 27.80 -26.36 -4.06
CA VAL A 122 28.49 -27.40 -3.27
C VAL A 122 27.51 -28.47 -2.78
N ILE A 123 26.28 -28.09 -2.42
CA ILE A 123 25.27 -29.01 -1.88
C ILE A 123 24.71 -29.92 -2.98
N ARG A 124 24.45 -29.39 -4.20
CA ARG A 124 23.95 -30.21 -5.32
C ARG A 124 24.95 -31.23 -5.89
N ARG A 125 26.26 -31.08 -5.64
CA ARG A 125 27.27 -32.06 -6.10
C ARG A 125 27.44 -33.27 -5.17
N LYS A 126 26.86 -33.27 -3.96
CA LYS A 126 26.98 -34.39 -3.01
C LYS A 126 25.86 -35.42 -3.08
N GLU A 127 24.85 -35.22 -3.93
CA GLU A 127 23.71 -36.13 -4.12
C GLU A 127 23.73 -36.87 -5.49
N LYS A 128 24.87 -36.88 -6.20
CA LYS A 128 25.07 -37.74 -7.37
C LYS A 128 26.27 -38.65 -7.19
#